data_AF-A0A2R6BB35-F1
#
_entry.id   AF-A0A2R6BB35-F1
#
_cell.length_a   1.000
_cell.length_b   1.000
_cell.length_c   1.000
_cell.angle_alpha   90.00
_cell.angle_beta   90.00
_cell.angle_gamma   90.00
#
_symmetry.space_group_name_H-M   'P 1'
#
loop_
_entity.id
_entity.type
_entity.pdbx_description
1 polymer ?
#
loop_
_entity_poly.entity_id
_entity_poly.type
_entity_poly.pdbx_seq_one_letter_code
_entity_poly.pdbx_strand_id
1 'polypeptide(L)' 'MFHCPHCGFTLDRDLNASLVLLKRSGWVPPSVPAVELHPIPPLPALGLVGRQGGAMRQEAPPFMAG' A
#
# COMPACT_ATOMS: atom_id res chain seq x y z
N MET A 1 -9.86 11.89 -13.05
CA MET A 1 -11.02 11.61 -12.18
C MET A 1 -12.01 10.72 -12.93
N PHE A 2 -12.47 9.63 -12.30
CA PHE A 2 -13.52 8.75 -12.77
C PHE A 2 -14.85 9.14 -12.12
N HIS A 3 -15.94 9.15 -12.90
CA HIS A 3 -17.29 9.37 -12.43
C HIS A 3 -18.18 8.22 -12.93
N CYS A 4 -18.87 7.54 -12.01
CA CYS A 4 -19.79 6.47 -12.34
C CYS A 4 -21.15 7.06 -12.75
N PRO A 5 -21.61 6.88 -14.01
CA PRO A 5 -22.88 7.45 -14.47
C PRO A 5 -24.11 6.80 -13.83
N HIS A 6 -23.95 5.62 -13.21
CA HIS A 6 -25.06 4.88 -12.61
C HIS A 6 -25.30 5.26 -11.14
N CYS A 7 -24.25 5.50 -10.35
CA CYS A 7 -24.37 5.77 -8.91
C CYS A 7 -23.77 7.11 -8.48
N GLY A 8 -23.24 7.91 -9.41
CA GLY A 8 -22.63 9.22 -9.12
C GLY A 8 -21.29 9.16 -8.37
N PHE A 9 -20.79 7.96 -8.06
CA PHE A 9 -19.53 7.80 -7.34
C PHE A 9 -18.37 8.38 -8.13
N THR A 10 -17.54 9.17 -7.46
CA THR A 10 -16.45 9.91 -8.10
C THR A 10 -15.15 9.67 -7.36
N LEU A 11 -14.08 9.31 -8.08
CA LEU A 11 -12.76 9.06 -7.51
C LEU A 11 -11.62 9.35 -8.49
N ASP A 12 -10.37 9.23 -8.04
CA ASP A 12 -9.23 9.26 -8.96
C ASP A 12 -9.23 8.06 -9.94
N ARG A 13 -8.70 8.25 -11.16
CA ARG A 13 -8.74 7.21 -12.21
C ARG A 13 -7.82 6.03 -11.87
N ASP A 14 -6.66 6.29 -11.28
CA ASP A 14 -5.67 5.25 -10.98
C ASP A 14 -6.07 4.50 -9.72
N LEU A 15 -6.71 5.20 -8.78
CA LEU A 15 -7.39 4.56 -7.66
C LEU A 15 -8.51 3.61 -8.14
N ASN A 16 -9.32 4.03 -9.12
CA ASN A 16 -10.37 3.18 -9.69
C ASN A 16 -9.79 1.92 -10.36
N ALA A 17 -8.73 2.07 -11.14
CA ALA A 17 -8.05 0.93 -11.76
C ALA A 17 -7.54 -0.06 -10.71
N SER A 18 -6.92 0.45 -9.64
CA SER A 18 -6.43 -0.36 -8.52
C SER A 18 -7.55 -1.13 -7.83
N LEU A 19 -8.68 -0.48 -7.54
CA LEU A 19 -9.84 -1.13 -6.91
C LEU A 19 -10.48 -2.20 -7.80
N VAL A 20 -10.54 -1.98 -9.11
CA VAL A 20 -11.03 -2.98 -10.07
C VAL A 20 -10.12 -4.21 -10.10
N LEU A 21 -8.80 -4.01 -10.08
CA LEU A 21 -7.84 -5.12 -10.03
C LEU A 21 -7.98 -5.92 -8.73
N LEU A 22 -8.04 -5.25 -7.58
CA LEU A 22 -8.25 -5.89 -6.28
C LEU A 22 -9.54 -6.71 -6.26
N LYS A 23 -10.66 -6.13 -6.72
CA LYS A 23 -11.94 -6.85 -6.79
C LYS A 23 -11.84 -8.13 -7.62
N ARG A 24 -11.12 -8.09 -8.75
CA ARG A 24 -10.93 -9.25 -9.63
C ARG A 24 -9.99 -10.31 -9.04
N SER A 25 -9.06 -9.92 -8.18
CA SER A 25 -8.19 -10.86 -7.47
C SER A 25 -8.88 -11.54 -6.27
N GLY A 26 -10.18 -11.32 -6.08
CA GLY A 26 -10.91 -11.84 -4.91
C GLY A 26 -10.61 -11.08 -3.62
N TRP A 27 -9.98 -9.90 -3.70
CA TRP A 27 -9.77 -9.08 -2.52
C TRP A 27 -11.12 -8.54 -2.03
N VAL A 28 -11.38 -8.76 -0.73
CA VAL A 28 -12.56 -8.26 -0.03
C VAL A 28 -12.08 -7.19 0.94
N PRO A 29 -12.63 -5.95 0.90
CA PRO A 29 -12.29 -4.95 1.89
C PRO A 29 -12.69 -5.48 3.28
N PRO A 30 -11.88 -5.26 4.33
CA PRO A 30 -12.26 -5.63 5.67
C PRO A 30 -13.64 -5.03 6.01
N SER A 31 -14.58 -5.88 6.43
CA SER A 31 -15.98 -5.53 6.73
C SER A 31 -16.15 -4.70 8.00
N VAL A 32 -15.07 -4.57 8.77
CA VAL A 32 -14.94 -3.77 9.97
C VAL A 32 -14.03 -2.60 9.60
N PRO A 33 -14.19 -1.38 10.14
CA PRO A 33 -13.06 -0.49 10.26
C PRO A 33 -12.01 -1.23 11.11
N ALA A 34 -11.13 -1.98 10.45
CA ALA A 34 -10.19 -2.87 11.09
C ALA A 34 -9.01 -2.07 11.63
N VAL A 35 -9.30 -1.16 12.56
CA VAL A 35 -8.43 -0.75 13.66
C VAL A 35 -9.37 0.00 14.61
N GLU A 36 -9.69 -0.59 15.76
CA GLU A 36 -9.56 0.27 16.94
C GLU A 36 -8.11 0.76 16.85
N LEU A 37 -7.90 2.04 16.53
CA LEU A 37 -6.57 2.60 16.35
C LEU A 37 -5.85 2.53 17.69
N HIS A 38 -5.31 1.36 18.01
CA HIS A 38 -4.39 1.19 19.10
C HIS A 38 -3.19 2.03 18.72
N PRO A 39 -2.83 3.04 19.53
CA PRO A 39 -1.62 3.81 19.29
C PRO A 39 -0.48 2.82 19.08
N ILE A 40 0.28 3.00 17.99
CA ILE A 40 1.53 2.26 17.82
C ILE A 40 2.33 2.53 19.10
N PRO A 41 2.67 1.50 19.90
CA PRO A 41 3.39 1.75 21.13
C PRO A 41 4.71 2.44 20.74
N PRO A 42 5.17 3.39 21.57
CA PRO A 42 6.29 4.25 21.21
C PRO A 42 7.48 3.39 20.76
N LEU A 43 8.21 3.83 19.72
CA LEU A 43 9.32 3.08 19.09
C LEU A 43 10.27 2.34 20.06
N PRO A 44 10.59 2.88 21.27
CA PRO A 44 11.28 2.15 22.34
C PRO A 44 10.64 0.81 22.73
N ALA A 45 9.31 0.77 22.88
CA ALA A 45 8.55 -0.41 23.27
C ALA A 45 8.47 -1.47 22.17
N LEU A 46 8.72 -1.10 20.91
CA LEU A 46 8.78 -2.02 19.79
C LEU A 46 10.16 -2.69 19.63
N GLY A 47 11.14 -2.36 20.50
CA GLY A 47 12.51 -2.84 20.39
C GLY A 47 13.23 -2.37 19.11
N LEU A 48 12.71 -1.32 18.45
CA LEU A 48 13.22 -0.79 17.19
C LEU A 48 14.23 0.35 17.37
N VAL A 49 14.56 0.73 18.62
CA VAL A 49 15.64 1.68 18.90
C VAL A 49 16.95 1.13 18.33
N GLY A 50 17.42 1.73 17.24
CA GLY A 50 18.66 1.37 16.55
C GLY A 50 18.50 0.67 15.20
N ARG A 51 17.31 0.18 14.82
CA ARG A 51 17.09 -0.42 13.49
C ARG A 51 16.67 0.62 12.46
N GLN A 52 17.60 1.52 12.14
CA GLN A 52 17.52 2.32 10.93
C GLN A 52 17.80 1.37 9.77
N GLY A 53 16.73 0.80 9.20
CA GLY A 53 16.78 -0.08 8.03
C GLY A 53 17.24 0.69 6.79
N GLY A 54 18.53 0.99 6.71
CA GLY A 54 19.19 1.46 5.50
C GLY A 54 19.40 0.28 4.55
N ALA A 55 18.33 -0.21 3.93
CA ALA A 55 18.48 -1.05 2.75
C ALA A 55 18.90 -0.15 1.59
N MET A 56 20.21 0.04 1.43
CA MET A 56 20.75 0.64 0.20
C MET A 56 20.42 -0.27 -0.97
N ARG A 57 19.77 0.28 -2.00
CA ARG A 57 19.68 -0.39 -3.31
C ARG A 57 21.11 -0.54 -3.83
N GLN A 58 21.59 -1.78 -3.93
CA GLN A 58 22.80 -2.08 -4.67
C GLN A 58 22.44 -2.11 -6.15
N GLU A 59 23.12 -1.31 -6.96
CA GLU A 59 23.00 -1.39 -8.42
C GLU A 59 23.55 -2.75 -8.87
N ALA A 60 22.82 -3.43 -9.76
CA ALA A 60 23.26 -4.70 -10.29
C ALA A 60 24.60 -4.51 -11.02
N PRO A 61 25.60 -5.40 -10.83
CA PRO A 61 26.83 -5.34 -11.60
C PRO A 61 26.49 -5.32 -13.09
N PRO A 62 27.20 -4.55 -13.93
CA PRO A 62 27.02 -4.62 -15.37
C PRO A 62 27.51 -6.00 -15.84
N PHE A 63 26.65 -7.00 -15.78
CA PHE A 63 26.90 -8.26 -16.46
C PHE A 63 26.49 -8.04 -17.93
N MET A 64 27.51 -8.03 -18.77
CA MET A 64 27.42 -8.07 -20.24
C MET A 64 26.75 -6.85 -20.89
N ALA A 65 27.40 -5.69 -20.79
CA ALA A 65 27.40 -4.75 -21.92
C ALA A 65 28.35 -5.32 -22.98
N GLY A 66 27.82 -6.22 -23.81
CA GLY A 66 28.43 -6.68 -25.05
C GLY A 66 27.71 -6.04 -26.23
#